data_AF-A0A1L1V5P3-F1
#
_entry.id   AF-A0A1L1V5P3-F1
#
_cell.length_a   1.000
_cell.length_b   1.000
_cell.length_c   1.000
_cell.angle_alpha   90.00
_cell.angle_beta   90.00
_cell.angle_gamma   90.00
#
_symmetry.space_group_name_H-M   'P 1'
#
loop_
_entity.id
_entity.type
_entity.pdbx_description
1 polymer ?
#
loop_
_entity_poly.entity_id
_entity_poly.type
_entity_poly.pdbx_seq_one_letter_code
_entity_poly.pdbx_strand_id
1 'polypeptide(L)'
;VDDYKNKILDAMEANASSILYPILKRPDEKRVTERAYENPRFVEDLIRLIAADLVEFDWLDGFDIECRNEESIHQHDAFAKLKYRK
;
A
#
# COMPACT_ATOMS: atom_id res chain seq x y z
N VAL A 1 3.34 -9.66 19.59
CA VAL A 1 2.08 -8.92 19.43
C VAL A 1 1.10 -9.87 18.79
N ASP A 2 -0.01 -10.17 19.45
CA ASP A 2 -1.07 -10.95 18.83
C ASP A 2 -1.58 -10.20 17.61
N ASP A 3 -1.75 -10.92 16.50
CA ASP A 3 -2.24 -10.40 15.22
C ASP A 3 -1.36 -9.36 14.49
N TYR A 4 -0.04 -9.53 14.53
CA TYR A 4 0.89 -8.65 13.81
C TYR A 4 0.65 -8.58 12.29
N LYS A 5 0.13 -9.66 11.68
CA LYS A 5 -0.11 -9.72 10.23
C LYS A 5 -1.22 -8.76 9.81
N ASN A 6 -2.35 -8.76 10.51
CA ASN A 6 -3.44 -7.84 10.17
C ASN A 6 -3.03 -6.39 10.41
N LYS A 7 -2.26 -6.09 11.47
CA LYS A 7 -1.74 -4.74 11.69
C LYS A 7 -0.87 -4.22 10.54
N ILE A 8 -0.03 -5.08 9.98
CA ILE A 8 0.78 -4.73 8.80
C ILE A 8 -0.12 -4.58 7.57
N LEU A 9 -1.07 -5.49 7.37
CA LEU A 9 -2.04 -5.41 6.25
C LEU A 9 -2.83 -4.09 6.30
N ASP A 10 -3.35 -3.72 7.47
CA ASP A 10 -4.10 -2.48 7.69
C ASP A 10 -3.27 -1.25 7.31
N ALA A 11 -1.99 -1.21 7.71
CA ALA A 11 -1.07 -0.14 7.33
C ALA A 11 -0.83 -0.09 5.82
N MET A 12 -0.74 -1.25 5.15
CA MET A 12 -0.58 -1.31 3.69
C MET A 12 -1.85 -0.84 2.97
N GLU A 13 -3.02 -1.34 3.38
CA GLU A 13 -4.31 -1.05 2.77
C GLU A 13 -4.78 0.39 3.01
N ALA A 14 -4.48 0.97 4.18
CA ALA A 14 -4.82 2.36 4.49
C ALA A 14 -4.11 3.36 3.55
N ASN A 15 -2.91 3.01 3.08
CA ASN A 15 -2.07 3.87 2.25
C ASN A 15 -2.21 3.62 0.74
N ALA A 16 -2.83 2.51 0.34
CA ALA A 16 -3.13 2.22 -1.06
C ALA A 16 -4.13 3.22 -1.64
N SER A 17 -4.01 3.52 -2.95
CA SER A 17 -4.96 4.40 -3.66
C SER A 17 -6.40 3.92 -3.51
N SER A 18 -6.60 2.61 -3.58
CA SER A 18 -7.78 1.89 -3.10
C SER A 18 -7.40 0.44 -2.78
N ILE A 19 -8.12 -0.19 -1.87
CA ILE A 19 -7.95 -1.61 -1.56
C ILE A 19 -8.61 -2.50 -2.60
N LEU A 20 -8.20 -3.77 -2.64
CA LEU A 20 -8.77 -4.78 -3.53
C LEU A 20 -9.96 -5.47 -2.87
N TYR A 21 -11.02 -5.66 -3.65
CA TYR A 21 -12.18 -6.45 -3.25
C TYR A 21 -12.38 -7.57 -4.26
N PRO A 22 -12.64 -8.82 -3.83
CA PRO A 22 -12.77 -9.94 -4.76
C PRO A 22 -14.05 -9.88 -5.60
N ILE A 23 -15.11 -9.23 -5.08
CA ILE A 23 -16.40 -9.11 -5.75
C ILE A 23 -16.93 -7.70 -5.49
N LEU A 24 -17.30 -7.01 -6.56
CA LEU A 24 -17.88 -5.66 -6.51
C LEU A 24 -19.26 -5.67 -7.17
N LYS A 25 -20.25 -5.00 -6.56
CA LYS A 25 -21.47 -4.60 -7.25
C LYS A 25 -21.26 -3.24 -7.91
N ARG A 26 -22.17 -2.84 -8.80
CA ARG A 26 -22.09 -1.56 -9.53
C ARG A 26 -21.86 -0.34 -8.61
N PRO A 27 -22.55 -0.19 -7.46
CA PRO A 27 -22.27 0.92 -6.55
C PRO A 27 -20.87 0.86 -5.91
N ASP A 28 -20.37 -0.35 -5.65
CA ASP A 28 -19.06 -0.56 -5.04
C ASP A 28 -17.95 -0.24 -6.04
N GLU A 29 -18.08 -0.69 -7.28
CA GLU A 29 -17.16 -0.38 -8.38
C GLU A 29 -17.04 1.13 -8.61
N LYS A 30 -18.16 1.86 -8.58
CA LYS A 30 -18.17 3.33 -8.62
C LYS A 30 -17.30 3.90 -7.50
N ARG A 31 -17.52 3.45 -6.26
CA ARG A 31 -16.82 3.97 -5.09
C ARG A 31 -15.31 3.66 -5.13
N VAL A 32 -14.93 2.46 -5.53
CA VAL A 32 -13.53 2.04 -5.66
C VAL A 32 -12.83 2.86 -6.74
N THR A 33 -13.48 3.05 -7.88
CA THR A 33 -12.95 3.85 -8.99
C THR A 33 -12.75 5.32 -8.58
N GLU A 34 -13.77 5.94 -7.98
CA GLU A 34 -13.69 7.32 -7.50
C GLU A 34 -12.60 7.47 -6.43
N ARG A 35 -12.51 6.54 -5.46
CA ARG A 35 -11.49 6.58 -4.42
C ARG A 35 -10.07 6.49 -4.99
N ALA A 36 -9.82 5.56 -5.91
CA ALA A 36 -8.51 5.42 -6.55
C ALA A 36 -8.13 6.66 -7.37
N TYR A 37 -9.11 7.29 -8.01
CA TYR A 37 -8.91 8.52 -8.78
C TYR A 37 -8.62 9.73 -7.88
N GLU A 38 -9.29 9.85 -6.73
CA GLU A 38 -9.09 10.94 -5.78
C GLU A 38 -7.83 10.79 -4.93
N ASN A 39 -7.31 9.56 -4.79
CA ASN A 39 -6.13 9.24 -3.96
C ASN A 39 -5.02 8.58 -4.78
N PRO A 40 -4.51 9.20 -5.87
CA PRO A 40 -3.44 8.61 -6.66
C PRO A 40 -2.13 8.56 -5.85
N ARG A 41 -1.35 7.51 -6.05
CA ARG A 41 -0.04 7.29 -5.43
C ARG A 41 0.95 6.80 -6.47
N PHE A 42 2.15 7.37 -6.49
CA PHE A 42 3.29 6.72 -7.15
C PHE A 42 3.83 5.57 -6.27
N VAL A 43 4.66 4.71 -6.86
CA VAL A 43 5.30 3.59 -6.12
C VAL A 43 6.14 4.10 -4.95
N GLU A 44 6.78 5.26 -5.09
CA GLU A 44 7.57 5.90 -4.04
C GLU A 44 6.70 6.48 -2.92
N ASP A 45 5.52 7.02 -3.24
CA ASP A 45 4.61 7.57 -2.25
C ASP A 45 4.03 6.48 -1.37
N LEU A 46 3.60 5.36 -1.99
CA LEU A 46 3.04 4.23 -1.27
C LEU A 46 4.02 3.67 -0.23
N ILE A 47 5.28 3.42 -0.62
CA ILE A 47 6.27 2.88 0.32
C ILE A 47 6.66 3.88 1.41
N ARG A 48 6.66 5.19 1.13
CA ARG A 48 6.98 6.23 2.14
C ARG A 48 5.89 6.31 3.19
N LEU A 49 4.63 6.27 2.78
CA LEU A 49 3.49 6.32 3.69
C LEU A 49 3.40 5.06 4.54
N ILE A 50 3.56 3.87 3.94
CA ILE A 50 3.62 2.61 4.70
C ILE A 50 4.79 2.63 5.69
N ALA A 51 5.97 3.09 5.27
CA ALA A 51 7.13 3.18 6.16
C ALA A 51 6.88 4.12 7.33
N ALA A 52 6.20 5.26 7.11
CA ALA A 52 5.85 6.20 8.17
C ALA A 52 4.96 5.53 9.24
N ASP A 53 3.96 4.75 8.84
CA ASP A 53 3.10 4.02 9.76
C ASP A 53 3.86 2.90 10.51
N LEU A 54 4.73 2.16 9.80
CA LEU A 54 5.48 1.04 10.39
C LEU A 54 6.57 1.48 11.38
N VAL A 55 7.12 2.70 11.26
CA VAL A 55 8.10 3.24 12.22
C VAL A 55 7.47 3.40 13.62
N GLU A 56 6.18 3.75 13.68
CA GLU A 56 5.43 3.94 14.92
C GLU A 56 5.12 2.61 15.64
N PHE A 57 5.35 1.46 15.00
CA PHE A 57 5.18 0.17 15.65
C PHE A 57 6.39 -0.15 16.54
N ASP A 58 6.24 0.04 17.85
CA ASP A 58 7.30 -0.19 18.84
C ASP A 58 7.94 -1.59 18.79
N TRP A 59 7.15 -2.59 18.38
CA TRP A 59 7.56 -4.00 18.33
C TRP A 59 8.31 -4.38 17.04
N LEU A 60 8.46 -3.47 16.07
CA LEU A 60 9.30 -3.66 14.89
C LEU A 60 10.70 -3.09 15.12
N ASP A 61 11.72 -3.94 15.02
CA ASP A 61 13.14 -3.51 15.03
C ASP A 61 13.59 -2.93 13.68
N GLY A 62 12.82 -3.17 12.63
CA GLY A 62 13.07 -2.68 11.28
C GLY A 62 12.33 -3.50 10.24
N PHE A 63 12.37 -3.03 9.00
CA PHE A 63 11.62 -3.63 7.89
C PHE A 63 12.31 -3.41 6.54
N ASP A 64 11.85 -4.16 5.55
CA ASP A 64 12.17 -3.99 4.13
C ASP A 64 10.84 -4.00 3.37
N ILE A 65 10.57 -2.97 2.59
CA ILE A 65 9.33 -2.80 1.84
C ILE A 65 9.69 -2.66 0.37
N GLU A 66 8.98 -3.41 -0.47
CA GLU A 66 9.08 -3.32 -1.92
C GLU A 66 7.68 -3.02 -2.49
N CYS A 67 7.62 -2.11 -3.45
CA CYS A 67 6.45 -1.84 -4.24
C CYS A 67 6.80 -1.98 -5.72
N ARG A 68 5.94 -2.69 -6.44
CA ARG A 68 6.03 -2.89 -7.88
C ARG A 68 4.67 -2.54 -8.47
N ASN A 69 4.64 -1.62 -9.42
CA ASN A 69 3.47 -1.33 -10.21
C ASN A 69 3.63 -1.96 -11.59
N GLU A 70 2.72 -2.86 -11.94
CA GLU A 70 2.62 -3.43 -13.29
C GLU A 70 2.00 -2.38 -14.20
N GLU A 71 2.85 -1.66 -14.94
CA GLU A 71 2.45 -0.48 -15.69
C GLU A 71 1.53 -0.82 -16.87
N SER A 72 0.36 -0.19 -16.94
CA SER A 72 -0.60 -0.43 -18.02
C SER A 72 -0.20 0.21 -19.37
N ILE A 73 0.74 1.15 -19.37
CA ILE A 73 1.16 1.94 -20.55
C ILE A 73 2.64 1.72 -20.94
N HIS A 74 3.36 0.88 -20.20
CA HIS A 74 4.77 0.58 -20.42
C HIS A 74 5.01 -0.93 -20.44
N GLN A 75 6.11 -1.39 -21.07
CA GLN A 75 6.49 -2.82 -21.10
C GLN A 75 7.48 -3.20 -19.99
N HIS A 76 7.45 -2.47 -18.88
CA HIS A 76 8.27 -2.71 -17.70
C HIS A 76 7.55 -2.17 -16.48
N ASP A 77 7.86 -2.73 -15.31
CA ASP A 77 7.26 -2.31 -14.04
C ASP A 77 7.95 -1.06 -13.49
N ALA A 78 7.19 -0.20 -12.82
CA ALA A 78 7.77 0.78 -11.90
C ALA A 78 8.07 0.09 -10.56
N PHE A 79 9.24 0.37 -9.98
CA PHE A 79 9.71 -0.32 -8.79
C PHE A 79 10.33 0.64 -7.79
N ALA A 80 9.98 0.48 -6.53
CA ALA A 80 10.60 1.20 -5.42
C ALA A 80 10.84 0.27 -4.23
N LYS A 81 11.92 0.54 -3.48
CA LYS A 81 12.34 -0.25 -2.32
C LYS A 81 12.81 0.66 -1.19
N LEU A 82 12.47 0.32 0.04
CA LEU A 82 12.89 1.05 1.24
C LEU A 82 13.24 0.08 2.37
N LYS A 83 14.39 0.33 2.99
CA LYS A 83 14.88 -0.43 4.14
C LYS A 83 15.07 0.51 5.34
N TYR A 84 14.56 0.08 6.49
CA TYR A 84 14.68 0.82 7.75
C TYR A 84 15.13 -0.10 8.90
N ARG A 85 15.98 0.39 9.79
CA ARG A 85 16.41 -0.27 11.03
C ARG A 85 16.39 0.79 12.13
N LYS A 86 15.86 0.43 13.31
CA LYS A 86 15.87 1.30 14.49
C LYS A 86 17.27 1.42 15.10
#